data_AF-A0A0G0I0Q0-F1
#
_entry.id   AF-A0A0G0I0Q0-F1
#
_cell.length_a   1.000
_cell.length_b   1.000
_cell.length_c   1.000
_cell.angle_alpha   90.00
_cell.angle_beta   90.00
_cell.angle_gamma   90.00
#
_symmetry.space_group_name_H-M   'P 1'
#
loop_
_entity.id
_entity.type
_entity.pdbx_description
1 polymer ?
#
loop_
_entity_poly.entity_id
_entity_poly.type
_entity_poly.pdbx_seq_one_letter_code
_entity_poly.pdbx_strand_id
1 'polypeptide(L)'
;MIKSIKLTNFRRFEDVQIDIEKDIVVLYGNNAQGKSTILEAIYLLTNGKSPWAVSDEFVNNTQKDEDKFARIEIATDEHLFAFFKDQSRRV
;
A
#
# COMPACT_ATOMS: atom_id res chain seq x y z
N MET A 1 6.20 13.88 9.62
CA MET A 1 4.83 13.82 9.04
C MET A 1 4.87 13.04 7.73
N ILE A 2 3.79 12.37 7.32
CA ILE A 2 3.73 11.72 5.99
C ILE A 2 3.54 12.81 4.93
N LYS A 3 4.32 12.73 3.85
CA LYS A 3 4.30 13.64 2.70
C LYS A 3 3.76 13.00 1.44
N SER A 4 3.98 11.71 1.24
CA SER A 4 3.32 10.99 0.16
C SER A 4 3.15 9.51 0.48
N ILE A 5 2.17 8.92 -0.18
CA ILE A 5 1.90 7.48 -0.18
C ILE A 5 1.78 7.06 -1.63
N LYS A 6 2.60 6.10 -2.06
CA LYS A 6 2.48 5.46 -3.36
C LYS A 6 2.23 3.97 -3.18
N LEU A 7 1.19 3.47 -3.83
CA LEU A 7 0.84 2.06 -3.83
C LEU A 7 0.89 1.56 -5.27
N THR A 8 1.64 0.49 -5.49
CA THR A 8 1.70 -0.19 -6.79
C THR A 8 1.29 -1.64 -6.58
N ASN A 9 0.29 -2.08 -7.35
CA ASN A 9 -0.24 -3.43 -7.32
C ASN A 9 -0.67 -3.92 -5.93
N PHE A 10 -1.28 -3.03 -5.15
CA PHE A 10 -1.72 -3.27 -3.78
C PHE A 10 -3.26 -3.22 -3.69
N ARG A 11 -3.86 -4.35 -3.29
CA ARG A 11 -5.31 -4.60 -3.30
C ARG A 11 -5.89 -4.29 -4.68
N ARG A 12 -6.75 -3.28 -4.76
CA ARG A 12 -7.42 -2.85 -6.02
C ARG A 12 -6.66 -1.74 -6.76
N PHE A 13 -5.59 -1.21 -6.18
CA PHE A 13 -4.81 -0.15 -6.83
C PHE A 13 -3.69 -0.78 -7.64
N GLU A 14 -3.75 -0.62 -8.95
CA GLU A 14 -2.64 -0.93 -9.86
C GLU A 14 -1.52 0.09 -9.68
N ASP A 15 -1.86 1.38 -9.70
CA ASP A 15 -0.97 2.47 -9.34
C ASP A 15 -1.77 3.63 -8.76
N VAL A 16 -1.38 4.11 -7.58
CA VAL A 16 -1.94 5.32 -6.98
C VAL A 16 -0.87 6.05 -6.19
N GLN A 17 -0.82 7.37 -6.39
CA GLN A 17 0.01 8.28 -5.60
C GLN A 17 -0.89 9.31 -4.92
N ILE A 18 -0.62 9.55 -3.64
CA ILE A 18 -1.33 10.51 -2.79
C ILE A 18 -0.29 11.39 -2.14
N ASP A 19 -0.30 12.67 -2.49
CA ASP A 19 0.54 13.68 -1.85
C ASP A 19 -0.23 14.34 -0.70
N ILE A 20 0.45 14.52 0.45
CA ILE A 20 -0.12 15.02 1.70
C ILE A 20 0.54 16.36 2.04
N GLU A 21 -0.23 17.42 1.85
CA GLU A 21 0.21 18.80 2.10
C GLU A 21 -0.37 19.40 3.38
N LYS A 22 -1.40 18.76 3.95
CA LYS A 22 -2.16 19.26 5.11
C LYS A 22 -2.06 18.33 6.29
N ASP A 23 -2.17 18.89 7.49
CA ASP A 23 -2.13 18.15 8.76
C ASP A 23 -3.31 17.18 8.93
N ILE A 24 -4.45 17.52 8.32
CA ILE A 24 -5.67 16.69 8.34
C ILE A 24 -5.98 16.24 6.91
N VAL A 25 -6.03 14.93 6.72
CA VAL A 25 -6.40 14.28 5.46
C VAL A 25 -7.74 13.58 5.62
N VAL A 26 -8.69 13.88 4.74
CA VAL A 26 -10.02 13.23 4.73
C VAL A 26 -10.12 12.32 3.51
N LEU A 27 -10.15 11.02 3.75
CA LEU A 27 -10.46 10.03 2.71
C LEU A 27 -11.98 9.90 2.59
N TYR A 28 -12.56 10.37 1.49
CA TYR A 28 -14.01 10.36 1.26
C TYR A 28 -14.40 9.61 -0.03
N GLY A 29 -15.65 9.18 -0.10
CA GLY A 29 -16.19 8.44 -1.25
C GLY A 29 -17.00 7.21 -0.83
N ASN A 30 -17.59 6.52 -1.80
CA ASN A 30 -18.43 5.34 -1.55
C ASN A 30 -17.65 4.17 -0.94
N ASN A 31 -18.39 3.21 -0.38
CA ASN A 31 -17.81 1.96 0.11
C ASN A 31 -17.08 1.20 -1.01
N ALA A 32 -16.12 0.36 -0.59
CA ALA A 32 -15.27 -0.43 -1.48
C ALA A 32 -14.35 0.37 -2.45
N GLN A 33 -14.24 1.70 -2.33
CA GLN A 33 -13.39 2.54 -3.19
C GLN A 33 -11.90 2.59 -2.80
N GLY A 34 -11.44 1.76 -1.86
CA GLY A 34 -10.03 1.69 -1.48
C GLY A 34 -9.60 2.66 -0.37
N LYS A 35 -10.54 3.35 0.29
CA LYS A 35 -10.24 4.18 1.48
C LYS A 35 -9.54 3.37 2.58
N SER A 36 -10.10 2.21 2.93
CA SER A 36 -9.47 1.31 3.89
C SER A 36 -8.13 0.80 3.37
N THR A 37 -8.00 0.47 2.08
CA THR A 37 -6.72 0.04 1.48
C THR A 37 -5.58 1.02 1.74
N ILE A 38 -5.81 2.33 1.67
CA ILE A 38 -4.77 3.34 2.00
C ILE A 38 -4.34 3.22 3.47
N LEU A 39 -5.30 3.08 4.39
CA LEU A 39 -5.00 2.88 5.82
C LEU A 39 -4.28 1.54 6.07
N GLU A 40 -4.64 0.49 5.33
CA GLU A 40 -3.96 -0.81 5.38
C GLU A 40 -2.50 -0.71 5.02
N ALA A 41 -2.19 0.05 3.96
CA ALA A 41 -0.84 0.18 3.46
C ALA A 41 0.05 0.87 4.50
N ILE A 42 -0.46 1.93 5.13
CA ILE A 42 0.20 2.59 6.25
C ILE A 42 0.42 1.60 7.40
N TYR A 43 -0.61 0.84 7.78
CA TYR A 43 -0.51 -0.12 8.87
C TYR A 43 0.49 -1.23 8.58
N LEU A 44 0.44 -1.84 7.39
CA LEU A 44 1.33 -2.91 6.96
C LEU A 44 2.79 -2.45 6.93
N LEU A 45 3.06 -1.27 6.36
CA LEU A 45 4.42 -0.75 6.28
C LEU A 45 4.99 -0.40 7.67
N THR A 46 4.16 0.04 8.61
CA THR A 46 4.59 0.41 9.97
C THR A 46 4.63 -0.75 10.96
N ASN A 47 3.83 -1.81 10.75
CA ASN A 47 3.68 -2.93 11.70
C ASN A 47 4.17 -4.27 11.13
N GLY A 48 4.51 -4.34 9.85
CA GLY A 48 4.98 -5.57 9.17
C GLY A 48 3.91 -6.62 8.93
N LYS A 49 2.64 -6.35 9.21
CA LYS A 49 1.50 -7.25 8.95
C LYS A 49 0.26 -6.49 8.52
N SER A 50 -0.58 -7.13 7.71
CA SER A 50 -1.88 -6.56 7.37
C SER A 50 -2.86 -6.78 8.54
N PRO A 51 -3.78 -5.83 8.77
CA PRO A 51 -4.88 -6.02 9.72
C PRO A 51 -5.97 -6.98 9.18
N TRP A 52 -6.01 -7.25 7.87
CA TRP A 52 -7.09 -8.02 7.23
C TRP A 52 -6.62 -9.23 6.41
N ALA A 53 -5.41 -9.19 5.86
CA ALA A 53 -4.81 -10.29 5.13
C ALA A 53 -4.03 -11.20 6.10
N VAL A 54 -4.19 -12.51 5.91
CA VAL A 54 -3.48 -13.55 6.69
C VAL A 54 -2.12 -13.84 6.04
N SER A 55 -2.04 -13.65 4.72
CA SER A 55 -0.86 -13.85 3.90
C SER A 55 -0.74 -12.72 2.88
N ASP A 56 -0.59 -13.07 1.60
CA ASP A 56 -0.30 -12.16 0.50
C ASP A 56 -1.59 -11.73 -0.24
N GLU A 57 -2.77 -11.81 0.40
CA GLU A 57 -4.05 -11.42 -0.21
C GLU A 57 -4.17 -9.91 -0.48
N PHE A 58 -3.17 -9.12 -0.06
CA PHE A 58 -3.03 -7.72 -0.42
C PHE A 58 -2.33 -7.49 -1.77
N VAL A 59 -1.75 -8.52 -2.39
CA VAL A 59 -1.17 -8.42 -3.74
C VAL A 59 -2.30 -8.40 -4.76
N ASN A 60 -2.26 -7.45 -5.70
CA ASN A 60 -3.30 -7.35 -6.73
C ASN A 60 -3.31 -8.61 -7.60
N ASN A 61 -4.46 -9.28 -7.69
CA ASN A 61 -4.62 -10.56 -8.37
C ASN A 61 -4.85 -10.44 -9.89
N THR A 62 -5.02 -9.24 -10.43
CA THR A 62 -5.16 -9.01 -11.88
C THR A 62 -3.82 -9.09 -12.63
N GLN A 63 -2.71 -9.08 -11.91
CA GLN A 63 -1.37 -9.24 -12.45
C GLN A 63 -1.14 -10.67 -12.97
N LYS A 64 -0.24 -10.82 -13.95
CA LYS A 64 0.30 -12.12 -14.35
C LYS A 64 1.12 -12.72 -13.20
N ASP A 65 1.06 -14.04 -13.03
CA ASP A 65 1.75 -14.72 -11.92
C ASP A 65 3.27 -14.49 -11.92
N GLU A 66 3.89 -14.45 -13.10
CA GLU A 66 5.34 -14.22 -13.27
C GLU A 66 5.80 -12.83 -12.79
N ASP A 67 4.91 -11.84 -12.82
CA ASP A 67 5.19 -10.44 -12.48
C ASP A 67 4.45 -10.01 -11.21
N LYS A 68 3.90 -10.94 -10.42
CA LYS A 68 3.09 -10.59 -9.24
C LYS A 68 3.95 -9.99 -8.14
N PHE A 69 3.78 -8.69 -7.92
CA PHE A 69 4.33 -7.99 -6.77
C PHE A 69 3.32 -7.02 -6.16
N ALA A 70 3.62 -6.53 -4.97
CA ALA A 70 3.01 -5.37 -4.35
C ALA A 70 4.11 -4.48 -3.78
N ARG A 71 3.95 -3.17 -3.95
CA ARG A 71 4.86 -2.16 -3.42
C ARG A 71 4.07 -1.07 -2.71
N ILE A 72 4.57 -0.69 -1.55
CA ILE A 72 4.07 0.43 -0.75
C ILE A 72 5.26 1.33 -0.50
N GLU A 73 5.13 2.61 -0.80
CA GLU A 73 6.16 3.61 -0.53
C GLU A 73 5.51 4.74 0.26
N ILE A 74 6.12 5.10 1.38
CA ILE A 74 5.66 6.20 2.22
C ILE A 74 6.84 7.14 2.45
N ALA A 75 6.72 8.35 1.93
CA ALA A 75 7.67 9.41 2.19
C ALA A 75 7.21 10.20 3.42
N THR A 76 8.16 10.49 4.30
CA THR A 76 8.01 11.41 5.41
C THR A 76 8.98 12.58 5.24
N ASP A 77 8.94 13.57 6.13
CA ASP A 77 9.90 14.68 6.12
C ASP A 77 11.37 14.21 6.19
N GLU A 78 11.62 13.08 6.84
CA GLU A 78 12.98 12.62 7.17
C GLU A 78 13.39 11.35 6.44
N HIS A 79 12.42 10.48 6.14
CA HIS A 79 12.68 9.11 5.70
C HIS A 79 11.75 8.70 4.57
N LEU A 80 12.28 7.87 3.68
CA LEU A 80 11.52 7.10 2.71
C LEU A 80 11.43 5.66 3.19
N PHE A 81 10.21 5.17 3.38
CA PHE A 81 9.96 3.78 3.71
C PHE A 81 9.40 3.06 2.49
N ALA A 82 9.86 1.83 2.26
CA ALA A 82 9.33 0.97 1.21
C ALA A 82 9.08 -0.43 1.75
N PHE A 83 7.92 -0.99 1.39
CA PHE A 83 7.61 -2.40 1.51
C PHE A 83 7.46 -2.97 0.11
N PHE A 84 8.18 -4.05 -0.18
CA PHE A 84 8.11 -4.76 -1.44
C PHE A 84 7.90 -6.24 -1.17
N LYS A 85 6.98 -6.83 -1.92
CA LYS A 85 6.62 -8.23 -1.81
C LYS A 85 6.35 -8.78 -3.20
N ASP A 86 7.05 -9.82 -3.58
CA ASP A 86 6.80 -10.59 -4.80
C ASP A 86 6.58 -12.08 -4.46
N GLN A 87 6.39 -12.90 -5.49
CA GLN A 87 6.30 -14.36 -5.34
C GLN A 87 7.66 -15.04 -5.07
N SER A 88 8.77 -14.30 -5.06
CA SER A 88 10.06 -14.90 -4.78
C SER A 88 10.10 -15.33 -3.31
N ARG A 89 10.05 -16.65 -3.09
CA ARG A 89 10.45 -17.24 -1.80
C ARG A 89 11.88 -16.79 -1.55
N ARG A 90 12.16 -16.27 -0.34
CA ARG A 90 13.53 -16.25 0.18
C ARG A 90 14.13 -17.63 -0.04
N VAL A 91 15.16 -17.71 -0.89
CA VAL A 91 16.12 -18.82 -0.88
C VAL A 91 16.89 -18.74 0.43
#